data_AF-A0A2K3LYF0-F1
#
_entry.id   AF-A0A2K3LYF0-F1
#
_cell.length_a   1.000
_cell.length_b   1.000
_cell.length_c   1.000
_cell.angle_alpha   90.00
_cell.angle_beta   90.00
_cell.angle_gamma   90.00
#
_symmetry.space_group_name_H-M   'P 1'
#
loop_
_entity.id
_entity.type
_entity.pdbx_description
1 polymer ?
#
loop_
_entity_poly.entity_id
_entity_poly.type
_entity_poly.pdbx_seq_one_letter_code
_entity_poly.pdbx_strand_id
1 'polypeptide(L)'
;MVLEAFRKRPLCMLSSVEKIDKVMRFWVNELDWNSSALVKRPEVFLYSLENRIIPRASVVSYLFSKGLIEKNVELSTPFGVNKKVFLEKEDGVASESH
;
A
#
# COMPACT_ATOMS: atom_id res chain seq x y z
N MET A 1 2.47 5.06 18.19
CA MET A 1 2.42 4.23 16.97
C MET A 1 1.13 3.42 16.85
N VAL A 2 0.94 2.27 17.53
CA VAL A 2 -0.27 1.43 17.31
C VAL A 2 -1.58 2.11 17.73
N LEU A 3 -1.61 2.75 18.91
CA LEU A 3 -2.78 3.49 19.39
C LEU A 3 -3.19 4.65 18.46
N GLU A 4 -2.23 5.28 17.81
CA GLU A 4 -2.51 6.35 16.84
C GLU A 4 -3.16 5.80 15.58
N ALA A 5 -2.79 4.59 15.15
CA ALA A 5 -3.43 3.91 14.04
C ALA A 5 -4.92 3.67 14.35
N PHE A 6 -5.25 3.19 15.56
CA PHE A 6 -6.62 3.01 16.00
C PHE A 6 -7.40 4.33 16.11
N ARG A 7 -6.77 5.41 16.61
CA ARG A 7 -7.41 6.73 16.65
C ARG A 7 -7.68 7.29 15.26
N LYS A 8 -6.75 7.13 14.31
CA LYS A 8 -6.89 7.60 12.93
C LYS A 8 -7.94 6.82 12.14
N ARG A 9 -8.03 5.50 12.36
CA ARG A 9 -8.98 4.65 11.66
C ARG A 9 -9.51 3.54 12.56
N PRO A 10 -10.51 3.82 13.42
CA PRO A 10 -11.02 2.84 14.37
C PRO A 10 -11.51 1.54 13.73
N LEU A 11 -12.01 1.62 12.48
CA LEU A 11 -12.48 0.45 11.72
C LEU A 11 -11.40 -0.61 11.50
N CYS A 12 -10.10 -0.29 11.57
CA CYS A 12 -9.06 -1.31 11.42
C CYS A 12 -9.08 -2.36 12.54
N MET A 13 -9.76 -2.08 13.67
CA MET A 13 -10.02 -3.07 14.73
C MET A 13 -11.02 -4.15 14.31
N LEU A 14 -11.75 -3.95 13.20
CA LEU A 14 -12.63 -4.97 12.61
C LEU A 14 -11.87 -5.99 11.76
N SER A 15 -10.60 -5.73 11.44
CA SER A 15 -9.75 -6.68 10.73
C SER A 15 -9.37 -7.83 11.66
N SER A 16 -9.51 -9.06 11.19
CA SER A 16 -9.09 -10.24 11.96
C SER A 16 -7.58 -10.25 12.18
N VAL A 17 -7.11 -10.93 13.22
CA VAL A 17 -5.68 -11.08 13.51
C VAL A 17 -4.96 -11.74 12.33
N GLU A 18 -5.58 -12.74 11.71
CA GLU A 18 -5.05 -13.45 10.53
C GLU A 18 -4.93 -12.49 9.33
N LYS A 19 -5.89 -11.58 9.15
CA LYS A 19 -5.83 -10.57 8.10
C LYS A 19 -4.66 -9.61 8.34
N ILE A 20 -4.48 -9.15 9.56
CA ILE A 20 -3.38 -8.25 9.94
C ILE A 20 -2.03 -8.94 9.73
N ASP A 21 -1.88 -10.18 10.20
CA ASP A 21 -0.65 -10.97 10.03
C ASP A 21 -0.30 -11.19 8.55
N LYS A 22 -1.28 -11.57 7.72
CA LYS A 22 -1.07 -11.74 6.27
C LYS A 22 -0.60 -10.44 5.60
N VAL A 23 -1.24 -9.31 5.91
CA VAL A 23 -0.84 -8.00 5.34
C VAL A 23 0.55 -7.61 5.83
N MET A 24 0.86 -7.80 7.12
CA MET A 24 2.17 -7.49 7.69
C MET A 24 3.29 -8.34 7.09
N ARG A 25 3.08 -9.66 6.94
CA ARG A 25 4.07 -10.57 6.32
C ARG A 25 4.34 -10.18 4.87
N PHE A 26 3.29 -9.95 4.08
CA PHE A 26 3.44 -9.49 2.71
C PHE A 26 4.23 -8.18 2.64
N TRP A 27 3.85 -7.20 3.46
CA TRP A 27 4.45 -5.85 3.41
C TRP A 27 5.90 -5.81 3.90
N VAL A 28 6.19 -6.43 5.03
CA VAL A 28 7.50 -6.33 5.67
C VAL A 28 8.44 -7.41 5.14
N ASN A 29 7.98 -8.65 5.01
CA ASN A 29 8.88 -9.76 4.70
C ASN A 29 9.04 -9.95 3.18
N GLU A 30 7.95 -9.86 2.41
CA GLU A 30 8.02 -10.10 0.97
C GLU A 30 8.47 -8.85 0.19
N LEU A 31 8.00 -7.66 0.58
CA LEU A 31 8.36 -6.42 -0.11
C LEU A 31 9.56 -5.68 0.51
N ASP A 32 9.99 -6.03 1.72
CA ASP A 32 10.99 -5.28 2.48
C ASP A 32 10.62 -3.79 2.63
N TRP A 33 9.34 -3.53 2.93
CA TRP A 33 8.82 -2.18 3.14
C TRP A 33 8.63 -1.87 4.63
N ASN A 34 8.86 -0.61 5.00
CA ASN A 34 8.79 -0.19 6.39
C ASN A 34 7.34 -0.22 6.92
N SER A 35 7.13 -0.92 8.04
CA SER A 35 5.82 -1.07 8.69
C SER A 35 5.20 0.25 9.18
N SER A 36 6.01 1.30 9.38
CA SER A 36 5.51 2.63 9.75
C SER A 36 4.54 3.21 8.71
N ALA A 37 4.62 2.80 7.44
CA ALA A 37 3.64 3.17 6.42
C ALA A 37 2.22 2.65 6.75
N LEU A 38 2.13 1.43 7.27
CA LEU A 38 0.85 0.83 7.70
C LEU A 38 0.29 1.50 8.95
N VAL A 39 1.16 1.97 9.85
CA VAL A 39 0.74 2.75 11.03
C VAL A 39 0.23 4.14 10.63
N LYS A 40 0.83 4.76 9.59
CA LYS A 40 0.38 6.05 9.06
C LYS A 40 -0.95 5.95 8.32
N ARG A 41 -1.20 4.82 7.62
CA ARG A 41 -2.43 4.53 6.87
C ARG A 41 -3.03 3.17 7.25
N PRO A 42 -3.61 3.06 8.46
CA PRO A 42 -4.21 1.81 8.96
C PRO A 42 -5.40 1.32 8.12
N GLU A 43 -5.97 2.14 7.24
CA GLU A 43 -7.00 1.71 6.30
C GLU A 43 -6.54 0.62 5.33
N VAL A 44 -5.23 0.41 5.15
CA VAL A 44 -4.70 -0.69 4.33
C VAL A 44 -5.20 -2.04 4.84
N PHE A 45 -5.37 -2.21 6.15
CA PHE A 45 -5.89 -3.46 6.74
C PHE A 45 -7.37 -3.72 6.41
N LEU A 46 -8.10 -2.72 5.91
CA LEU A 46 -9.49 -2.84 5.48
C LEU A 46 -9.63 -3.29 4.01
N TYR A 47 -8.54 -3.33 3.26
CA TYR A 47 -8.57 -3.68 1.84
C TYR A 47 -8.31 -5.16 1.59
N SER A 48 -8.85 -5.69 0.48
CA SER A 48 -8.53 -7.05 0.04
C SER A 48 -7.05 -7.17 -0.28
N LEU A 49 -6.41 -8.22 0.26
CA LEU A 49 -4.99 -8.50 0.02
C LEU A 49 -4.79 -8.86 -1.45
N GLU A 50 -5.57 -9.83 -1.92
CA GLU A 50 -5.52 -10.38 -3.27
C GLU A 50 -6.02 -9.39 -4.33
N ASN A 51 -7.11 -8.66 -4.07
CA ASN A 51 -7.75 -7.85 -5.11
C ASN A 51 -7.26 -6.39 -5.16
N ARG A 52 -6.54 -5.91 -4.14
CA ARG A 52 -6.08 -4.51 -4.09
C ARG A 52 -4.63 -4.38 -3.66
N ILE A 53 -4.21 -5.00 -2.57
CA ILE A 53 -2.87 -4.76 -2.03
C ILE A 53 -1.82 -5.40 -2.95
N ILE A 54 -1.92 -6.69 -3.25
CA ILE A 54 -0.95 -7.40 -4.10
C ILE A 54 -0.83 -6.74 -5.50
N PRO A 55 -1.92 -6.52 -6.26
CA PRO A 55 -1.80 -5.93 -7.60
C PRO A 55 -1.14 -4.55 -7.61
N ARG A 56 -1.45 -3.71 -6.61
CA ARG A 56 -0.87 -2.36 -6.53
C ARG A 56 0.57 -2.38 -6.03
N ALA A 57 0.91 -3.30 -5.13
CA ALA A 57 2.29 -3.48 -4.68
C ALA A 57 3.20 -3.92 -5.82
N SER A 58 2.72 -4.79 -6.73
CA SER A 58 3.47 -5.20 -7.91
C SER A 58 3.81 -4.02 -8.82
N VAL A 59 2.83 -3.15 -9.07
CA VAL A 59 3.02 -1.92 -9.86
C VAL A 59 4.01 -0.97 -9.19
N VAL A 60 3.82 -0.69 -7.90
CA VAL A 60 4.74 0.18 -7.13
C VAL A 60 6.16 -0.39 -7.11
N SER A 61 6.31 -1.70 -6.94
CA SER A 61 7.63 -2.37 -6.97
C SER A 61 8.28 -2.28 -8.35
N TYR A 62 7.51 -2.41 -9.42
CA TYR A 62 7.99 -2.18 -10.78
C TYR A 62 8.47 -0.73 -10.95
N LEU A 63 7.69 0.26 -10.53
CA LEU A 63 8.08 1.67 -10.61
C LEU A 63 9.36 1.95 -9.78
N PHE A 64 9.54 1.33 -8.62
CA PHE A 64 10.81 1.40 -7.87
C PHE A 64 11.98 0.84 -8.68
N SER A 65 11.81 -0.34 -9.28
CA SER A 65 12.87 -0.96 -10.11
C SER A 65 13.24 -0.14 -11.34
N LYS A 66 12.33 0.73 -11.80
CA LYS A 66 12.57 1.67 -12.91
C LYS A 66 13.09 3.03 -12.45
N GLY A 67 13.20 3.26 -11.14
CA GLY A 67 13.62 4.55 -10.57
C GLY A 67 12.61 5.68 -10.78
N LEU A 68 11.36 5.36 -11.12
CA LEU A 68 10.31 6.34 -11.42
C LEU A 68 9.68 6.92 -10.15
N ILE A 69 9.84 6.24 -9.02
CA ILE A 69 9.42 6.69 -7.69
C ILE A 69 10.49 6.33 -6.67
N GLU A 70 10.59 7.10 -5.58
CA GLU A 70 11.53 6.85 -4.49
C GLU A 70 10.91 6.04 -3.36
N LYS A 71 11.69 5.13 -2.75
CA LYS A 71 11.27 4.28 -1.61
C LYS A 71 10.84 5.10 -0.36
N ASN A 72 11.09 6.42 -0.36
CA ASN A 72 10.75 7.37 0.70
C ASN A 72 9.39 8.09 0.51
N VAL A 73 8.77 8.00 -0.66
CA VAL A 73 7.40 8.53 -0.89
C VAL A 73 6.42 7.75 0.00
N GLU A 74 5.33 8.37 0.45
CA GLU A 74 4.28 7.72 1.28
C GLU A 74 3.83 6.38 0.66
N LEU A 75 4.48 5.28 1.04
CA LEU A 75 4.33 3.94 0.44
C LEU A 75 2.88 3.44 0.44
N SER A 76 2.09 3.95 1.38
CA SER A 76 0.69 3.61 1.56
C SER A 76 -0.28 4.40 0.66
N THR A 77 0.13 5.51 0.06
CA THR A 77 -0.76 6.39 -0.74
C THR A 77 -1.38 5.70 -1.95
N PRO A 78 -0.64 4.90 -2.74
CA PRO A 78 -1.23 4.13 -3.85
C PRO A 78 -2.35 3.18 -3.39
N PHE A 79 -2.35 2.76 -2.13
CA PHE A 79 -3.33 1.81 -1.59
C PHE A 79 -4.62 2.49 -1.12
N GLY A 80 -4.54 3.77 -0.72
CA GLY A 80 -5.68 4.55 -0.24
C GLY A 80 -6.55 5.18 -1.34
N VAL A 81 -6.01 5.40 -2.54
CA VAL A 81 -6.78 6.01 -3.65
C VAL A 81 -7.78 5.02 -4.26
N ASN A 82 -8.87 5.53 -4.85
CA ASN A 82 -9.86 4.67 -5.53
C ASN A 82 -9.26 3.97 -6.78
N LYS A 83 -9.98 3.02 -7.38
CA LYS A 83 -9.48 2.25 -8.54
C LYS A 83 -9.22 3.13 -9.76
N LYS A 84 -10.14 4.05 -10.05
CA LYS A 84 -10.05 4.96 -11.21
C LYS A 84 -8.79 5.83 -11.14
N VAL A 85 -8.59 6.52 -10.01
CA VAL A 85 -7.44 7.41 -9.78
C VAL A 85 -6.12 6.64 -9.79
N PHE A 86 -6.12 5.39 -9.32
CA PHE A 86 -4.92 4.55 -9.38
C PHE A 86 -4.51 4.26 -10.83
N LEU A 87 -5.47 3.90 -11.69
CA LEU A 87 -5.20 3.54 -13.08
C LEU A 87 -4.82 4.76 -13.94
N GLU A 88 -5.50 5.90 -13.77
CA GLU A 88 -5.22 7.13 -14.53
C GLU A 88 -3.78 7.63 -14.34
N LYS A 89 -3.18 7.38 -13.17
CA LYS A 89 -1.80 7.78 -12.89
C LYS A 89 -0.75 6.85 -13.50
N GLU A 90 -1.09 5.60 -13.77
CA GLU A 90 -0.20 4.66 -14.46
C GLU A 90 -0.09 5.00 -15.95
N ASP A 91 -1.22 5.38 -16.58
CA ASP A 91 -1.25 5.72 -18.01
C ASP A 91 -0.39 6.96 -18.33
N GLY A 92 -0.28 7.91 -17.39
CA GLY A 92 0.58 9.09 -17.55
C GLY A 92 2.09 8.81 -17.45
N VAL A 93 2.49 7.65 -16.92
CA VAL A 93 3.90 7.21 -16.85
C VAL A 93 4.29 6.41 -18.11
N ALA A 94 3.33 5.75 -18.75
CA ALA A 94 3.54 5.00 -19.99
C ALA A 94 3.77 5.89 -21.24
N SER A 95 3.51 7.19 -21.15
CA SER A 95 3.64 8.13 -22.27
C SER A 95 5.01 8.80 -22.45
N GLU A 96 6.00 8.55 -21.58
CA GLU A 96 7.32 9.20 -21.64
C GLU A 96 8.49 8.28 -22.04
N SER A 97 8.23 7.04 -22.45
CA SER A 97 9.26 6.17 -23.04
C SER A 97 9.18 6.16 -24.57
N HIS A 98 9.69 7.23 -25.19
CA HIS A 98 10.17 7.25 -26.57
C HIS A 98 11.66 7.57 -26.61
#